data_AF-A0A5Z0GQU3-F1
#
_entry.id   AF-A0A5Z0GQU3-F1
#
_cell.length_a   1.000
_cell.length_b   1.000
_cell.length_c   1.000
_cell.angle_alpha   90.00
_cell.angle_beta   90.00
_cell.angle_gamma   90.00
#
_symmetry.space_group_name_H-M   'P 1'
#
loop_
_entity.id
_entity.type
_entity.pdbx_description
1 polymer ?
#
loop_
_entity_poly.entity_id
_entity_poly.type
_entity_poly.pdbx_seq_one_letter_code
_entity_poly.pdbx_strand_id
1 'polypeptide(L)'
;MFIYDKFINKNQKQFIKFAEECFPRKKLNIFYPIENGMKFPKNLCSNLKNIYKEWLVVENKDAEINEKYDYLHDRYIIVDKKIQIILTSGIDNLMNIKKDFTYIIREL
;
A
#
# COMPACT_ATOMS: atom_id res chain seq x y z
N MET A 1 -8.69 -1.23 -3.21
CA MET A 1 -7.27 -0.92 -3.48
C MET A 1 -6.41 -1.92 -2.73
N PHE A 2 -5.59 -2.69 -3.44
CA PHE A 2 -4.60 -3.59 -2.84
C PHE A 2 -3.24 -2.90 -2.80
N ILE A 3 -2.49 -3.11 -1.72
CA ILE A 3 -1.20 -2.46 -1.48
C ILE A 3 -0.19 -3.51 -1.08
N TYR A 4 0.91 -3.54 -1.80
CA TYR A 4 2.08 -4.34 -1.50
C TYR A 4 3.27 -3.44 -1.21
N ASP A 5 3.80 -3.53 0.02
CA ASP A 5 5.10 -2.95 0.36
C ASP A 5 5.88 -3.85 1.33
N LYS A 6 6.93 -4.49 0.81
CA LYS A 6 7.81 -5.37 1.59
C LYS A 6 8.49 -4.69 2.79
N PHE A 7 8.57 -3.36 2.80
CA PHE A 7 9.16 -2.58 3.88
C PHE A 7 8.12 -1.83 4.73
N ILE A 8 6.83 -2.17 4.60
CA ILE A 8 5.76 -1.49 5.32
C ILE A 8 6.02 -1.40 6.83
N ASN A 9 6.57 -2.45 7.43
CA ASN A 9 6.87 -2.49 8.87
C ASN A 9 7.91 -1.46 9.30
N LYS A 10 8.85 -1.10 8.42
CA LYS A 10 9.90 -0.10 8.68
C LYS A 10 9.44 1.32 8.33
N ASN A 11 8.55 1.44 7.34
CA ASN A 11 8.18 2.72 6.72
C ASN A 11 6.78 3.20 7.09
N GLN A 12 6.25 2.77 8.24
CA GLN A 12 4.87 3.05 8.65
C GLN A 12 4.54 4.55 8.70
N LYS A 13 5.48 5.39 9.16
CA LYS A 13 5.26 6.84 9.26
C LYS A 13 5.04 7.48 7.89
N GLN A 14 5.86 7.12 6.92
CA GLN A 14 5.75 7.62 5.55
C GLN A 14 4.51 7.07 4.86
N PHE A 15 4.15 5.81 5.14
CA PHE A 15 2.90 5.25 4.64
C PHE A 15 1.66 5.97 5.18
N ILE A 16 1.65 6.30 6.47
CA ILE A 16 0.57 7.09 7.09
C ILE A 16 0.46 8.45 6.42
N LYS A 17 1.58 9.17 6.24
CA LYS A 17 1.61 10.46 5.56
C LYS A 17 1.12 10.37 4.11
N PHE A 18 1.53 9.33 3.39
CA PHE A 18 1.06 9.04 2.04
C PHE A 18 -0.46 8.81 2.00
N ALA A 19 -1.00 8.04 2.95
CA ALA A 19 -2.44 7.84 3.05
C ALA A 19 -3.18 9.15 3.37
N GLU A 20 -2.65 9.98 4.28
CA GLU A 20 -3.23 11.29 4.63
C GLU A 20 -3.32 12.25 3.44
N GLU A 21 -2.28 12.29 2.62
CA GLU A 21 -2.18 13.21 1.49
C GLU A 21 -2.87 12.70 0.22
N CYS A 22 -2.80 11.39 -0.05
CA CYS A 22 -3.18 10.86 -1.36
C CYS A 22 -4.46 10.02 -1.37
N PHE A 23 -4.89 9.45 -0.24
CA PHE A 23 -6.07 8.57 -0.26
C PHE A 23 -7.36 9.40 -0.24
N PRO A 24 -8.39 8.98 -1.00
CA PRO A 24 -9.64 9.73 -1.04
C PRO A 24 -10.39 9.61 0.29
N ARG A 25 -10.97 10.71 0.76
CA ARG A 25 -11.87 10.77 1.93
C ARG A 25 -13.28 10.30 1.56
N LYS A 26 -13.37 9.02 1.17
CA LYS A 26 -14.59 8.29 0.87
C LYS A 26 -14.42 6.84 1.33
N LYS A 27 -15.52 6.08 1.35
CA LYS A 27 -15.48 4.63 1.59
C LYS A 27 -14.44 3.96 0.68
N LEU A 28 -13.47 3.30 1.30
CA LEU A 28 -12.32 2.69 0.62
C LEU A 28 -11.95 1.38 1.30
N ASN A 29 -11.84 0.31 0.52
CA ASN A 29 -11.31 -0.95 1.00
C ASN A 29 -9.81 -1.02 0.66
N ILE A 30 -8.98 -1.12 1.69
CA ILE A 30 -7.52 -1.20 1.62
C ILE A 30 -7.14 -2.64 1.98
N PHE A 31 -6.61 -3.36 0.99
CA PHE A 31 -6.22 -4.75 1.13
C PHE A 31 -4.69 -4.88 1.21
N TYR A 32 -4.20 -5.73 2.12
CA TYR A 32 -2.77 -6.00 2.29
C TYR A 32 -2.49 -7.51 2.29
N PRO A 33 -1.25 -7.96 1.96
CA PRO A 33 -0.90 -9.37 1.90
C PRO A 33 -0.98 -10.07 3.26
N ILE A 34 -1.27 -11.37 3.24
CA ILE A 34 -1.42 -12.17 4.48
C ILE A 34 -0.07 -12.67 5.01
N GLU A 35 0.91 -12.92 4.14
CA GLU A 35 2.08 -13.74 4.46
C GLU A 35 3.42 -12.96 4.47
N ASN A 36 4.48 -13.66 4.90
CA ASN A 36 5.89 -13.28 4.72
C ASN A 36 6.32 -11.93 5.32
N GLY A 37 5.73 -11.56 6.45
CA GLY A 37 6.10 -10.32 7.18
C GLY A 37 5.63 -9.04 6.48
N MET A 38 4.79 -9.15 5.45
CA MET A 38 4.24 -8.03 4.68
C MET A 38 2.85 -7.62 5.16
N LYS A 39 2.36 -8.30 6.19
CA LYS A 39 1.14 -7.99 6.92
C LYS A 39 1.21 -6.58 7.50
N PHE A 40 0.14 -5.81 7.36
CA PHE A 40 0.05 -4.52 8.03
C PHE A 40 -0.02 -4.73 9.55
N PRO A 41 0.88 -4.11 10.33
CA PRO A 41 0.85 -4.25 11.78
C PRO A 41 -0.37 -3.53 12.37
N LYS A 42 -0.85 -4.00 13.53
CA LYS A 42 -2.13 -3.54 14.13
C LYS A 42 -2.17 -2.03 14.34
N ASN A 43 -1.05 -1.43 14.75
CA ASN A 43 -0.92 0.02 14.95
C ASN A 43 -1.10 0.79 13.64
N LEU A 44 -0.56 0.30 12.52
CA LEU A 44 -0.74 0.90 11.21
C LEU A 44 -2.22 0.88 10.81
N CYS A 45 -2.90 -0.26 10.97
CA CYS A 45 -4.33 -0.37 10.69
C CYS A 45 -5.16 0.61 11.52
N SER A 46 -4.84 0.77 12.81
CA SER A 46 -5.51 1.75 13.68
C SER A 46 -5.25 3.20 13.24
N ASN A 47 -4.01 3.53 12.87
CA ASN A 47 -3.67 4.87 12.38
C ASN A 47 -4.42 5.21 11.09
N LEU A 48 -4.51 4.27 10.15
CA LEU A 48 -5.29 4.46 8.92
C LEU A 48 -6.78 4.69 9.19
N LYS A 49 -7.38 3.95 10.12
CA LYS A 49 -8.78 4.17 10.54
C LYS A 49 -8.99 5.52 11.24
N ASN A 50 -7.98 6.02 11.94
CA ASN A 50 -8.04 7.34 12.59
C ASN A 50 -7.99 8.48 11.56
N ILE A 51 -7.31 8.31 10.43
CA ILE A 51 -7.32 9.27 9.32
C ILE A 51 -8.74 9.40 8.76
N TYR A 52 -9.38 8.28 8.43
CA TYR A 52 -10.76 8.28 7.96
C TYR A 52 -11.51 7.00 8.33
N LYS A 53 -12.59 7.15 9.10
CA LYS A 53 -13.31 6.03 9.72
C LYS A 53 -14.00 5.09 8.72
N GLU A 54 -14.30 5.57 7.51
CA GLU A 54 -14.92 4.75 6.46
C GLU A 54 -13.92 3.90 5.67
N TRP A 55 -12.63 3.97 6.00
CA TRP A 55 -11.65 3.08 5.41
C TRP A 55 -11.70 1.71 6.09
N LEU A 56 -11.87 0.67 5.28
CA LEU A 56 -11.80 -0.71 5.71
C LEU A 56 -10.41 -1.26 5.37
N VAL A 57 -9.57 -1.46 6.38
CA VAL A 57 -8.22 -2.03 6.23
C VAL A 57 -8.27 -3.50 6.64
N VAL A 58 -8.08 -4.40 5.69
CA VAL A 58 -8.24 -5.85 5.90
C VAL A 58 -7.25 -6.67 5.08
N GLU A 59 -7.01 -7.90 5.54
CA GLU A 59 -6.25 -8.90 4.81
C GLU A 59 -6.87 -9.19 3.44
N ASN A 60 -6.03 -9.28 2.41
CA ASN A 60 -6.43 -9.70 1.08
C ASN A 60 -6.66 -11.22 1.05
N LYS A 61 -7.89 -11.68 0.82
CA LYS A 61 -8.22 -13.12 0.76
C LYS A 61 -8.04 -13.74 -0.64
N ASP A 62 -7.68 -12.94 -1.63
CA ASP A 62 -7.45 -13.38 -2.99
C ASP A 62 -6.07 -14.05 -3.11
N ALA A 63 -6.07 -15.38 -3.19
CA ALA A 63 -4.84 -16.19 -3.21
C ALA A 63 -3.98 -15.91 -4.44
N GLU A 64 -4.58 -15.73 -5.62
CA GLU A 64 -3.86 -15.44 -6.86
C GLU A 64 -3.14 -14.10 -6.78
N ILE A 65 -3.79 -13.07 -6.23
CA ILE A 65 -3.14 -11.77 -6.00
C ILE A 65 -2.03 -11.91 -4.95
N ASN A 66 -2.28 -12.61 -3.85
CA ASN A 66 -1.25 -12.77 -2.83
C ASN A 66 0.01 -13.46 -3.37
N GLU A 67 -0.15 -14.55 -4.13
CA GLU A 67 0.96 -15.29 -4.75
C GLU A 67 1.67 -14.44 -5.81
N LYS A 68 0.92 -13.78 -6.70
CA LYS A 68 1.48 -12.98 -7.79
C LYS A 68 2.39 -11.84 -7.30
N TYR A 69 2.05 -11.24 -6.16
CA TYR A 69 2.81 -10.14 -5.60
C TYR A 69 3.72 -10.58 -4.45
N ASP A 70 3.81 -11.87 -4.14
CA ASP A 70 4.68 -12.36 -3.08
C ASP A 70 6.16 -12.16 -3.43
N TYR A 71 6.97 -11.79 -2.44
CA TYR A 71 8.42 -11.56 -2.55
C TYR A 71 8.90 -10.59 -3.65
N LEU A 72 8.03 -9.79 -4.26
CA LEU A 72 8.45 -8.84 -5.28
C LEU A 72 9.34 -7.72 -4.73
N HIS A 73 10.31 -7.29 -5.53
CA HIS A 73 11.24 -6.25 -5.11
C HIS A 73 10.60 -4.85 -5.08
N ASP A 74 9.75 -4.57 -6.06
CA ASP A 74 9.04 -3.30 -6.21
C ASP A 74 7.80 -3.24 -5.31
N ARG A 75 7.20 -2.06 -5.20
CA ARG A 75 5.97 -1.86 -4.41
C ARG A 75 4.83 -1.60 -5.38
N TYR A 76 3.67 -2.14 -5.04
CA TYR A 76 2.53 -2.15 -5.94
C TYR A 76 1.31 -1.58 -5.25
N ILE A 77 0.61 -0.71 -5.95
CA ILE A 77 -0.74 -0.29 -5.59
C ILE A 77 -1.64 -0.69 -6.75
N ILE A 78 -2.64 -1.52 -6.45
CA ILE A 78 -3.63 -2.00 -7.42
C ILE A 78 -4.96 -1.35 -7.08
N VAL A 79 -5.47 -0.54 -7.99
CA VAL A 79 -6.76 0.15 -7.84
C VAL A 79 -7.80 -0.59 -8.68
N ASP A 80 -8.84 -1.07 -8.00
CA ASP A 80 -10.01 -1.75 -8.57
C ASP A 80 -9.69 -2.88 -9.57
N LYS A 81 -8.54 -3.55 -9.40
CA LYS A 81 -8.00 -4.58 -10.32
C LYS A 81 -7.85 -4.11 -11.78
N LYS A 82 -7.81 -2.79 -12.01
CA LYS A 82 -7.72 -2.18 -13.35
C LYS A 82 -6.46 -1.37 -13.56
N ILE A 83 -6.00 -0.68 -12.51
CA ILE A 83 -4.82 0.18 -12.59
C ILE A 83 -3.77 -0.42 -11.65
N GLN A 84 -2.56 -0.58 -12.17
CA GLN A 84 -1.37 -0.91 -11.41
C GLN A 84 -0.42 0.27 -11.39
N ILE A 85 -0.03 0.67 -10.18
CA ILE A 85 1.02 1.63 -9.92
C ILE A 85 2.21 0.88 -9.33
N ILE A 86 3.37 0.99 -9.98
CA ILE A 86 4.63 0.36 -9.57
C ILE A 86 5.55 1.46 -9.03
N LEU A 87 6.01 1.30 -7.79
CA LEU A 87 6.94 2.21 -7.13
C LEU A 87 8.30 1.50 -7.00
N THR A 88 9.29 1.91 -7.79
CA THR A 88 10.60 1.21 -7.88
C THR A 88 11.39 1.30 -6.57
N SER A 89 11.23 2.40 -5.84
CA SER A 89 11.90 2.65 -4.56
C SER A 89 10.93 2.80 -3.38
N GLY A 90 9.65 2.47 -3.57
CA GLY A 90 8.62 2.36 -2.52
C GLY A 90 8.12 3.69 -1.95
N ILE A 91 7.17 3.58 -1.02
CA ILE A 91 6.41 4.74 -0.50
C ILE A 91 7.30 5.68 0.32
N ASP A 92 8.32 5.18 1.00
CA ASP A 92 9.27 6.01 1.75
C ASP A 92 10.02 7.00 0.86
N ASN A 93 10.44 6.57 -0.35
CA ASN A 93 11.10 7.47 -1.28
C ASN A 93 10.12 8.39 -2.00
N LEU A 94 8.87 7.96 -2.24
CA LEU A 94 7.81 8.82 -2.77
C LEU A 94 7.57 10.04 -1.86
N MET A 95 7.65 9.86 -0.54
CA MET A 95 7.46 10.95 0.43
C MET A 95 8.74 11.75 0.75
N ASN A 96 9.85 11.45 0.07
CA ASN A 96 11.15 12.09 0.32
C ASN A 96 11.48 13.15 -0.76
N ILE A 97 11.48 14.42 -0.35
CA ILE A 97 11.74 15.56 -1.24
C ILE A 97 13.21 15.74 -1.65
N LYS A 98 14.12 14.89 -1.17
CA LYS A 98 15.57 15.00 -1.42
C LYS A 98 16.12 13.99 -2.41
N LYS A 99 15.28 13.12 -2.96
CA LYS A 99 15.70 12.02 -3.85
C LYS A 99 14.82 11.96 -5.07
N ASP A 100 15.41 11.53 -6.17
CA ASP A 100 14.64 11.19 -7.35
C ASP A 100 13.82 9.93 -7.10
N PHE A 101 12.62 9.94 -7.68
CA PHE A 101 11.66 8.85 -7.55
C PHE A 101 11.06 8.56 -8.91
N THR A 102 10.88 7.27 -9.21
CA THR A 102 10.27 6.81 -10.45
C THR A 102 9.11 5.89 -10.13
N TYR A 103 8.00 6.10 -10.83
CA TYR A 103 6.86 5.22 -10.80
C TYR A 103 6.36 4.95 -12.21
N ILE A 104 5.68 3.82 -12.37
CA ILE A 104 5.02 3.42 -13.60
C ILE A 104 3.54 3.25 -13.28
N ILE A 105 2.67 3.81 -14.11
CA ILE A 105 1.22 3.56 -14.07
C ILE A 105 0.86 2.81 -15.35
N ARG A 106 0.16 1.68 -15.21
CA ARG A 106 -0.38 0.93 -16.35
C ARG A 106 -1.76 0.35 -16.05
N GLU A 107 -2.50 0.08 -17.12
CA GLU A 107 -3.70 -0.74 -17.08
C GLU A 107 -3.31 -2.23 -16.89
N LEU A 108 -4.20 -3.00 -16.25
CA LEU A 108 -4.05 -4.44 -15.99
C LEU A 108 -4.82 -5.30 -16.99
#